data_AF-A0A3E1Y7X9-F1
#
_entry.id   AF-A0A3E1Y7X9-F1
#
_cell.length_a   1.000
_cell.length_b   1.000
_cell.length_c   1.000
_cell.angle_alpha   90.00
_cell.angle_beta   90.00
_cell.angle_gamma   90.00
#
_symmetry.space_group_name_H-M   'P 1'
#
loop_
_entity.id
_entity.type
_entity.pdbx_description
1 polymer ?
#
loop_
_entity_poly.entity_id
_entity_poly.type
_entity_poly.pdbx_seq_one_letter_code
_entity_poly.pdbx_strand_id
1 'polypeptide(L)'
;MHRIISEYLSQYKFQYRKYNLLMKKVQMGTMGYDDLLREIDPRSIEKLRALCEDDYAKALNEVSDTGSVFFEWIRNAAEEHDFYLLEVLISVKSEVENVDYTCINLYLLNYFVECFEKLEDEEDISYAKYLFEWILDVLDNETEECTGILERIFSLGKPPEWYVGFYDQIMKLTLRAPVNEKTFSAVKKGLSVETTPDIRTFLEEYLEERMS
;
A
#
# COMPACT_ATOMS: atom_id res chain seq x y z
N MET A 1 7.71 22.55 -12.27
CA MET A 1 6.25 22.66 -12.50
C MET A 1 5.61 22.98 -11.15
N HIS A 2 4.63 23.89 -11.05
CA HIS A 2 4.00 24.17 -9.75
C HIS A 2 3.15 22.96 -9.33
N ARG A 3 3.41 22.40 -8.15
CA ARG A 3 2.64 21.30 -7.58
C ARG A 3 1.17 21.73 -7.45
N ILE A 4 0.27 20.97 -8.08
CA ILE A 4 -1.16 21.13 -7.83
C ILE A 4 -1.44 20.46 -6.49
N ILE A 5 -1.86 21.27 -5.53
CA ILE A 5 -2.33 20.80 -4.22
C ILE A 5 -3.85 20.90 -4.31
N SER A 6 -4.54 19.76 -4.40
CA SER A 6 -6.00 19.76 -4.32
C SER A 6 -6.42 20.45 -3.02
N GLU A 7 -7.37 21.37 -3.11
CA GLU A 7 -7.89 22.08 -1.93
C GLU A 7 -8.60 21.12 -0.95
N TYR A 8 -9.01 19.96 -1.44
CA TYR A 8 -9.67 18.91 -0.67
C TYR A 8 -8.68 18.02 0.09
N LEU A 9 -7.41 17.94 -0.32
CA LEU A 9 -6.43 17.00 0.27
C LEU A 9 -6.24 17.24 1.77
N SER A 10 -6.17 18.51 2.19
CA SER A 10 -6.02 18.83 3.62
C SER A 10 -7.27 18.46 4.43
N GLN A 11 -8.45 18.60 3.84
CA GLN A 11 -9.71 18.23 4.48
C GLN A 11 -9.86 16.71 4.55
N TYR A 12 -9.53 16.00 3.47
CA TYR A 12 -9.49 14.55 3.43
C TYR A 12 -8.57 13.99 4.53
N LYS A 13 -7.31 14.46 4.59
CA LYS A 13 -6.35 14.10 5.64
C LYS A 13 -6.92 14.31 7.04
N PHE A 14 -7.52 15.48 7.28
CA PHE A 14 -8.08 15.81 8.58
C PHE A 14 -9.24 14.88 8.96
N GLN A 15 -10.19 14.67 8.05
CA GLN A 15 -11.37 13.83 8.32
C GLN A 15 -10.98 12.35 8.48
N TYR A 16 -10.08 11.84 7.64
CA TYR A 16 -9.61 10.45 7.76
C TYR A 16 -8.89 10.20 9.08
N ARG A 17 -8.00 11.12 9.51
CA ARG A 17 -7.36 11.04 10.83
C ARG A 17 -8.36 11.11 11.97
N LYS A 18 -9.38 11.98 11.87
CA LYS A 18 -10.47 12.04 12.84
C LYS A 18 -11.21 10.70 12.91
N TYR A 19 -11.52 10.11 11.76
CA TYR A 19 -12.20 8.81 11.68
C TYR A 19 -11.40 7.71 12.36
N ASN A 20 -10.10 7.57 12.05
CA ASN A 20 -9.24 6.55 12.65
C ASN A 20 -9.16 6.69 14.17
N LEU A 21 -9.00 7.92 14.67
CA LEU A 21 -8.98 8.18 16.10
C LEU A 21 -10.29 7.76 16.79
N LEU A 22 -11.44 8.06 16.17
CA LEU A 22 -12.74 7.67 16.72
C LEU A 22 -12.98 6.16 16.61
N MET A 23 -12.56 5.52 15.52
CA MET A 23 -12.63 4.08 15.35
C MET A 23 -11.82 3.32 16.41
N LYS A 24 -10.64 3.83 16.78
CA LYS A 24 -9.87 3.28 17.91
C LYS A 24 -10.66 3.33 19.21
N LYS A 25 -11.36 4.43 19.49
CA LYS A 25 -12.23 4.53 20.68
C LYS A 25 -13.37 3.51 20.66
N VAL A 26 -13.93 3.24 19.48
CA VAL A 26 -14.94 2.19 19.28
C VAL A 26 -14.35 0.80 19.54
N GLN A 27 -13.18 0.49 18.98
CA GLN A 27 -12.49 -0.78 19.20
C GLN A 27 -12.12 -1.00 20.67
N MET A 28 -11.78 0.06 21.40
CA MET A 28 -11.52 0.02 22.85
C MET A 28 -12.80 -0.05 23.70
N GLY A 29 -13.99 -0.02 23.10
CA GLY A 29 -15.28 -0.03 23.81
C GLY A 29 -15.59 1.27 24.56
N THR A 30 -14.83 2.35 24.31
CA THR A 30 -15.00 3.66 24.97
C THR A 30 -15.98 4.58 24.25
N MET A 31 -16.46 4.18 23.07
CA MET A 31 -17.43 4.88 22.23
C MET A 31 -18.29 3.85 21.48
N GLY A 32 -19.59 4.11 21.31
CA GLY A 32 -20.45 3.28 20.47
C GLY A 32 -20.27 3.59 18.98
N TYR A 33 -20.55 2.62 18.10
CA TYR A 33 -20.52 2.86 16.64
C TYR A 33 -21.53 3.94 16.20
N ASP A 34 -22.70 4.01 16.85
CA ASP A 34 -23.67 5.07 16.59
C ASP A 34 -23.13 6.47 16.95
N ASP A 35 -22.27 6.58 17.97
CA ASP A 35 -21.65 7.85 18.35
C ASP A 35 -20.59 8.27 17.33
N LEU A 36 -19.81 7.32 16.82
CA LEU A 36 -18.91 7.55 15.69
C LEU A 36 -19.67 8.12 14.49
N LEU A 37 -20.77 7.48 14.07
CA LEU A 37 -21.54 7.89 12.89
C LEU A 37 -22.21 9.27 13.06
N ARG A 38 -22.42 9.73 14.29
CA ARG A 38 -22.87 11.11 14.57
C ARG A 38 -21.73 12.13 14.43
N GLU A 39 -20.51 11.72 14.77
CA GLU A 39 -19.32 12.58 14.77
C GLU A 39 -18.65 12.71 13.41
N ILE A 40 -18.76 11.67 12.59
CA ILE A 40 -18.16 11.61 11.26
C ILE A 40 -18.99 10.72 10.33
N ASP A 41 -19.27 11.23 9.14
CA ASP A 41 -19.88 10.45 8.06
C ASP A 41 -18.76 9.87 7.19
N PRO A 42 -18.54 8.54 7.17
CA PRO A 42 -17.54 7.92 6.32
C PRO A 42 -17.72 8.25 4.83
N ARG A 43 -18.97 8.48 4.38
CA ARG A 43 -19.25 8.88 2.99
C ARG A 43 -18.70 10.25 2.65
N SER A 44 -18.55 11.12 3.64
CA SER A 44 -17.93 12.43 3.45
C SER A 44 -16.42 12.32 3.20
N ILE A 45 -15.76 11.35 3.83
CA ILE A 45 -14.33 11.05 3.62
C ILE A 45 -14.13 10.51 2.22
N GLU A 46 -14.93 9.52 1.81
CA GLU A 46 -14.91 8.96 0.45
C GLU A 46 -15.16 10.03 -0.60
N LYS A 47 -16.13 10.91 -0.37
CA LYS A 47 -16.41 12.04 -1.26
C LYS A 47 -15.21 13.00 -1.37
N LEU A 48 -14.54 13.31 -0.25
CA LEU A 48 -13.35 14.16 -0.28
C LEU A 48 -12.20 13.49 -1.02
N ARG A 49 -12.01 12.17 -0.87
CA ARG A 49 -11.01 11.43 -1.64
C ARG A 49 -11.31 11.49 -3.14
N ALA A 50 -12.53 11.19 -3.54
CA ALA A 50 -12.96 11.26 -4.94
C ALA A 50 -12.77 12.67 -5.55
N LEU A 51 -13.06 13.74 -4.80
CA LEU A 51 -12.79 15.11 -5.26
C LEU A 51 -11.29 15.39 -5.44
N CYS A 52 -10.42 14.80 -4.61
CA CYS A 52 -8.98 14.89 -4.81
C CYS A 52 -8.58 14.13 -6.09
N GLU A 53 -9.11 12.93 -6.28
CA GLU A 53 -8.87 12.09 -7.45
C GLU A 53 -9.24 12.84 -8.74
N ASP A 54 -10.45 13.40 -8.80
CA ASP A 54 -10.94 14.23 -9.92
C ASP A 54 -10.01 15.41 -10.22
N ASP A 55 -9.55 16.14 -9.19
CA ASP A 55 -8.64 17.29 -9.34
C ASP A 55 -7.30 16.87 -9.96
N TYR A 56 -6.72 15.78 -9.48
CA TYR A 56 -5.43 15.26 -9.96
C TYR A 56 -5.56 14.66 -11.36
N ALA A 57 -6.62 13.89 -11.64
CA ALA A 57 -6.90 13.33 -12.97
C ALA A 57 -7.11 14.45 -14.00
N LYS A 58 -7.90 15.47 -13.68
CA LYS A 58 -8.11 16.63 -14.55
C LYS A 58 -6.80 17.35 -14.85
N ALA A 59 -5.99 17.58 -13.83
CA ALA A 59 -4.69 18.21 -14.01
C ALA A 59 -3.73 17.41 -14.90
N LEU A 60 -3.76 16.08 -14.81
CA LEU A 60 -2.97 15.19 -15.67
C LEU A 60 -3.43 15.18 -17.12
N ASN A 61 -4.72 15.38 -17.36
CA ASN A 61 -5.29 15.49 -18.71
C ASN A 61 -4.94 16.83 -19.40
N GLU A 62 -4.50 17.84 -18.64
CA GLU A 62 -4.10 19.14 -19.17
C GLU A 62 -2.60 19.23 -19.53
N VAL A 63 -1.79 18.22 -19.17
CA VAL A 63 -0.35 18.18 -19.48
C VAL A 63 -0.04 17.30 -20.68
N SER A 64 1.00 17.66 -21.43
CA SER A 64 1.40 16.92 -22.64
C SER A 64 2.21 15.65 -22.37
N ASP A 65 2.93 15.60 -21.24
CA ASP A 65 3.74 14.45 -20.82
C ASP A 65 3.19 13.88 -19.50
N THR A 66 2.00 13.29 -19.62
CA THR A 66 1.23 12.76 -18.49
C THR A 66 2.02 11.73 -17.69
N GLY A 67 2.72 10.81 -18.35
CA GLY A 67 3.50 9.76 -17.71
C GLY A 67 4.61 10.31 -16.82
N SER A 68 5.44 11.22 -17.33
CA SER A 68 6.53 11.80 -16.54
C SER A 68 6.01 12.66 -15.38
N VAL A 69 4.98 13.47 -15.61
CA VAL A 69 4.39 14.35 -14.58
C VAL A 69 3.75 13.52 -13.47
N PHE A 70 3.00 12.48 -13.83
CA PHE A 70 2.37 11.61 -12.83
C PHE A 70 3.41 10.88 -11.99
N PHE A 71 4.46 10.35 -12.61
CA PHE A 71 5.54 9.71 -11.86
C PHE A 71 6.29 10.68 -10.95
N GLU A 72 6.51 11.93 -11.39
CA GLU A 72 7.08 12.99 -10.54
C GLU A 72 6.21 13.27 -9.32
N TRP A 73 4.88 13.30 -9.46
CA TRP A 73 3.96 13.48 -8.32
C TRP A 73 4.01 12.32 -7.34
N ILE A 74 4.04 11.08 -7.84
CA ILE A 74 4.24 9.87 -7.01
C ILE A 74 5.54 9.96 -6.23
N ARG A 75 6.64 10.30 -6.91
CA ARG A 75 7.96 10.44 -6.28
C ARG A 75 7.97 11.50 -5.19
N ASN A 76 7.44 12.68 -5.48
CA ASN A 76 7.37 13.77 -4.50
C ASN A 76 6.53 13.38 -3.27
N ALA A 77 5.40 12.69 -3.47
CA ALA A 77 4.57 12.21 -2.36
C ALA A 77 5.30 11.15 -1.51
N ALA A 78 6.06 10.26 -2.14
CA ALA A 78 6.89 9.27 -1.45
C ALA A 78 8.05 9.93 -0.67
N GLU A 79 8.76 10.89 -1.28
CA GLU A 79 9.85 11.63 -0.64
C GLU A 79 9.37 12.45 0.57
N GLU A 80 8.12 12.91 0.58
CA GLU A 80 7.49 13.63 1.69
C GLU A 80 6.79 12.70 2.72
N HIS A 81 6.80 11.38 2.50
CA HIS A 81 6.04 10.41 3.30
C HIS A 81 4.53 10.73 3.41
N ASP A 82 3.94 11.24 2.33
CA ASP A 82 2.54 11.64 2.29
C ASP A 82 1.63 10.49 1.83
N PHE A 83 1.37 9.54 2.74
CA PHE A 83 0.57 8.35 2.43
C PHE A 83 -0.84 8.65 1.92
N TYR A 84 -1.46 9.75 2.36
CA TYR A 84 -2.78 10.16 1.88
C TYR A 84 -2.75 10.65 0.43
N LEU A 85 -1.71 11.39 0.06
CA LEU A 85 -1.52 11.79 -1.34
C LEU A 85 -1.17 10.56 -2.19
N LEU A 86 -0.36 9.64 -1.67
CA LEU A 86 -0.09 8.37 -2.36
C LEU A 86 -1.38 7.57 -2.58
N GLU A 87 -2.27 7.46 -1.58
CA GLU A 87 -3.59 6.82 -1.74
C GLU A 87 -4.36 7.43 -2.91
N VAL A 88 -4.51 8.76 -2.90
CA VAL A 88 -5.22 9.49 -3.96
C VAL A 88 -4.57 9.25 -5.33
N LEU A 89 -3.25 9.37 -5.44
CA LEU A 89 -2.57 9.17 -6.72
C LEU A 89 -2.65 7.72 -7.20
N ILE A 90 -2.61 6.73 -6.30
CA ILE A 90 -2.83 5.32 -6.64
C ILE A 90 -4.24 5.10 -7.18
N SER A 91 -5.27 5.78 -6.65
CA SER A 91 -6.62 5.73 -7.23
C SER A 91 -6.68 6.34 -8.62
N VAL A 92 -6.07 7.51 -8.84
CA VAL A 92 -6.11 8.27 -10.11
C VAL A 92 -5.62 7.45 -11.31
N LYS A 93 -4.76 6.45 -11.08
CA LYS A 93 -4.30 5.49 -12.08
C LYS A 93 -5.43 4.87 -12.91
N SER A 94 -6.64 4.69 -12.35
CA SER A 94 -7.77 4.15 -13.12
C SER A 94 -8.30 5.09 -14.20
N GLU A 95 -7.90 6.36 -14.20
CA GLU A 95 -8.47 7.41 -15.05
C GLU A 95 -7.47 8.01 -16.06
N VAL A 96 -6.20 7.60 -15.99
CA VAL A 96 -5.11 8.19 -16.77
C VAL A 96 -4.54 7.17 -17.75
N GLU A 97 -4.44 7.55 -19.02
CA GLU A 97 -3.88 6.71 -20.08
C GLU A 97 -2.41 7.05 -20.36
N ASN A 98 -1.70 6.16 -21.08
CA ASN A 98 -0.32 6.37 -21.53
C ASN A 98 0.73 6.50 -20.40
N VAL A 99 0.51 5.79 -19.30
CA VAL A 99 1.43 5.70 -18.17
C VAL A 99 1.94 4.27 -18.03
N ASP A 100 3.24 4.09 -17.84
CA ASP A 100 3.81 2.80 -17.44
C ASP A 100 3.54 2.55 -15.95
N TYR A 101 2.40 1.95 -15.67
CA TYR A 101 1.98 1.67 -14.32
C TYR A 101 2.76 0.55 -13.64
N THR A 102 3.41 -0.33 -14.39
CA THR A 102 4.25 -1.38 -13.83
C THR A 102 5.49 -0.74 -13.20
N CYS A 103 6.12 0.20 -13.90
CA CYS A 103 7.24 0.99 -13.35
C CYS A 103 6.85 1.73 -12.05
N ILE A 104 5.69 2.38 -12.03
CA ILE A 104 5.20 3.11 -10.85
C ILE A 104 4.91 2.17 -9.69
N ASN A 105 4.20 1.07 -9.95
CA ASN A 105 3.90 0.07 -8.93
C ASN A 105 5.18 -0.48 -8.29
N LEU A 106 6.17 -0.85 -9.09
CA LEU A 106 7.44 -1.38 -8.61
C LEU A 106 8.23 -0.34 -7.81
N TYR A 107 8.22 0.92 -8.23
CA TYR A 107 8.80 2.02 -7.46
C TYR A 107 8.15 2.12 -6.08
N LEU A 108 6.82 2.13 -6.01
CA LEU A 108 6.07 2.25 -4.76
C LEU A 108 6.29 1.05 -3.84
N LEU A 109 6.28 -0.18 -4.35
CA LEU A 109 6.54 -1.38 -3.55
C LEU A 109 7.94 -1.32 -2.93
N ASN A 110 8.96 -0.90 -3.69
CA ASN A 110 10.31 -0.72 -3.15
C ASN A 110 10.35 0.38 -2.08
N TYR A 111 9.69 1.52 -2.32
CA TYR A 111 9.55 2.60 -1.34
C TYR A 111 8.90 2.11 -0.03
N PHE A 112 7.84 1.32 -0.09
CA PHE A 112 7.18 0.80 1.10
C PHE A 112 8.04 -0.19 1.87
N VAL A 113 8.84 -1.03 1.20
CA VAL A 113 9.83 -1.87 1.88
C VAL A 113 10.85 -1.02 2.65
N GLU A 114 11.33 0.07 2.05
CA GLU A 114 12.22 1.03 2.75
C GLU A 114 11.53 1.75 3.91
N CYS A 115 10.22 2.02 3.79
CA CYS A 115 9.43 2.54 4.89
C CYS A 115 9.31 1.53 6.02
N PHE A 116 9.05 0.26 5.72
CA PHE A 116 8.95 -0.79 6.73
C PHE A 116 10.24 -0.97 7.54
N GLU A 117 11.41 -0.69 6.95
CA GLU A 117 12.68 -0.66 7.69
C GLU A 117 12.67 0.39 8.81
N LYS A 118 12.08 1.58 8.57
CA LYS A 118 12.26 2.80 9.36
C LYS A 118 11.05 3.21 10.19
N LEU A 119 9.84 2.85 9.78
CA LEU A 119 8.61 3.23 10.47
C LEU A 119 8.52 2.54 11.82
N GLU A 120 8.14 3.32 12.83
CA GLU A 120 7.91 2.87 14.21
C GLU A 120 6.44 3.01 14.63
N ASP A 121 5.69 3.95 14.02
CA ASP A 121 4.29 4.18 14.34
C ASP A 121 3.39 3.09 13.75
N GLU A 122 2.59 2.45 14.60
CA GLU A 122 1.72 1.34 14.20
C GLU A 122 0.62 1.76 13.21
N GLU A 123 0.07 2.97 13.31
CA GLU A 123 -0.94 3.44 12.36
C GLU A 123 -0.33 3.63 10.97
N ASP A 124 0.83 4.29 10.91
CA ASP A 124 1.56 4.51 9.67
C ASP A 124 2.01 3.18 9.03
N ILE A 125 2.46 2.21 9.83
CA ILE A 125 2.78 0.86 9.34
C ILE A 125 1.54 0.19 8.77
N SER A 126 0.41 0.19 9.50
CA SER A 126 -0.84 -0.40 9.03
C SER A 126 -1.32 0.24 7.74
N TYR A 127 -1.22 1.57 7.62
CA TYR A 127 -1.64 2.28 6.42
C TYR A 127 -0.71 2.02 5.24
N ALA A 128 0.62 1.98 5.46
CA ALA A 128 1.58 1.60 4.43
C ALA A 128 1.37 0.15 3.95
N LYS A 129 1.03 -0.79 4.83
CA LYS A 129 0.68 -2.18 4.44
C LYS A 129 -0.59 -2.24 3.59
N TYR A 130 -1.59 -1.43 3.92
CA TYR A 130 -2.81 -1.30 3.12
C TYR A 130 -2.51 -0.79 1.70
N LEU A 131 -1.73 0.27 1.56
CA LEU A 131 -1.34 0.79 0.24
C LEU A 131 -0.47 -0.20 -0.54
N PHE A 132 0.45 -0.89 0.15
CA PHE A 132 1.27 -1.94 -0.44
C PHE A 132 0.41 -3.08 -1.02
N GLU A 133 -0.61 -3.52 -0.29
CA GLU A 133 -1.57 -4.52 -0.76
C GLU A 133 -2.31 -4.08 -2.01
N TRP A 134 -2.80 -2.84 -2.02
CA TRP A 134 -3.57 -2.30 -3.13
C TRP A 134 -2.75 -2.27 -4.42
N ILE A 135 -1.45 -1.96 -4.32
CA ILE A 135 -0.54 -2.01 -5.47
C ILE A 135 -0.37 -3.43 -6.00
N LEU A 136 -0.31 -4.44 -5.11
CA LEU A 136 -0.20 -5.84 -5.50
C LEU A 136 -1.47 -6.38 -6.18
N ASP A 137 -2.64 -5.83 -5.85
CA ASP A 137 -3.91 -6.22 -6.51
C ASP A 137 -3.92 -5.89 -8.00
N VAL A 138 -3.20 -4.85 -8.39
CA VAL A 138 -3.16 -4.36 -9.79
C VAL A 138 -1.83 -4.63 -10.49
N LEU A 139 -0.88 -5.31 -9.84
CA LEU A 139 0.37 -5.74 -10.47
C LEU A 139 0.12 -6.93 -11.40
N ASP A 140 1.00 -7.19 -12.36
CA ASP A 140 0.90 -8.39 -13.20
C ASP A 140 1.45 -9.63 -12.49
N ASN A 141 1.02 -10.81 -12.96
CA ASN A 141 1.61 -12.08 -12.53
C ASN A 141 3.02 -12.24 -13.13
N GLU A 142 3.84 -13.09 -12.49
CA GLU A 142 5.21 -13.41 -12.93
C GLU A 142 6.14 -12.18 -12.99
N THR A 143 5.91 -11.18 -12.14
CA THR A 143 6.76 -9.99 -12.03
C THR A 143 8.04 -10.33 -11.28
N GLU A 144 9.20 -10.27 -11.96
CA GLU A 144 10.49 -10.72 -11.41
C GLU A 144 10.92 -9.99 -10.14
N GLU A 145 10.61 -8.69 -10.05
CA GLU A 145 10.97 -7.84 -8.93
C GLU A 145 10.27 -8.28 -7.63
N CYS A 146 9.10 -8.93 -7.71
CA CYS A 146 8.39 -9.44 -6.55
C CYS A 146 9.24 -10.42 -5.73
N THR A 147 10.09 -11.23 -6.39
CA THR A 147 11.03 -12.13 -5.72
C THR A 147 12.00 -11.36 -4.82
N GLY A 148 12.56 -10.26 -5.33
CA GLY A 148 13.49 -9.42 -4.57
C GLY A 148 12.81 -8.69 -3.42
N ILE A 149 11.60 -8.19 -3.64
CA ILE A 149 10.78 -7.52 -2.62
C ILE A 149 10.44 -8.50 -1.49
N LEU A 150 10.04 -9.73 -1.82
CA LEU A 150 9.74 -10.79 -0.85
C LEU A 150 10.97 -11.11 0.00
N GLU A 151 12.13 -11.27 -0.63
CA GLU A 151 13.38 -11.52 0.07
C GLU A 151 13.75 -10.36 1.03
N ARG A 152 13.58 -9.11 0.58
CA ARG A 152 13.86 -7.93 1.40
C ARG A 152 12.94 -7.87 2.62
N ILE A 153 11.64 -8.12 2.45
CA ILE A 153 10.67 -8.14 3.57
C ILE A 153 11.10 -9.14 4.65
N PHE A 154 11.45 -10.37 4.27
CA PHE A 154 11.92 -11.36 5.24
C PHE A 154 13.31 -11.06 5.81
N SER A 155 14.05 -10.13 5.21
CA SER A 155 15.35 -9.66 5.72
C SER A 155 15.24 -8.49 6.70
N LEU A 156 14.04 -7.93 6.90
CA LEU A 156 13.85 -6.76 7.76
C LEU A 156 14.12 -7.03 9.25
N GLY A 157 14.21 -8.31 9.65
CA GLY A 157 14.44 -8.69 11.05
C GLY A 157 13.32 -8.27 12.00
N LYS A 158 12.08 -8.14 11.48
CA LYS A 158 10.91 -7.74 12.26
C LYS A 158 10.42 -8.89 13.15
N PRO A 159 9.90 -8.58 14.35
CA PRO A 159 9.36 -9.60 15.25
C PRO A 159 8.03 -10.16 14.73
N PRO A 160 7.57 -11.32 15.23
CA PRO A 160 6.35 -12.00 14.74
C PRO A 160 5.10 -11.13 14.79
N GLU A 161 4.96 -10.29 15.81
CA GLU A 161 3.81 -9.39 15.99
C GLU A 161 3.72 -8.36 14.87
N TRP A 162 4.86 -7.97 14.27
CA TRP A 162 4.88 -7.07 13.13
C TRP A 162 4.23 -7.70 11.89
N TYR A 163 4.21 -9.02 11.76
CA TYR A 163 3.57 -9.71 10.65
C TYR A 163 2.05 -9.83 10.80
N VAL A 164 1.48 -9.46 11.95
CA VAL A 164 0.02 -9.43 12.14
C VAL A 164 -0.60 -8.46 11.13
N GLY A 165 -1.66 -8.93 10.47
CA GLY A 165 -2.34 -8.18 9.41
C GLY A 165 -1.49 -7.96 8.15
N PHE A 166 -0.44 -8.77 7.94
CA PHE A 166 0.41 -8.71 6.74
C PHE A 166 0.32 -9.96 5.86
N TYR A 167 -0.61 -10.86 6.18
CA TYR A 167 -0.80 -12.13 5.47
C TYR A 167 -1.14 -11.92 3.99
N ASP A 168 -2.15 -11.09 3.70
CA ASP A 168 -2.63 -10.87 2.33
C ASP A 168 -1.54 -10.31 1.43
N GLN A 169 -0.70 -9.42 1.96
CA GLN A 169 0.41 -8.83 1.24
C GLN A 169 1.49 -9.87 0.92
N ILE A 170 1.86 -10.73 1.87
CA ILE A 170 2.82 -11.81 1.62
C ILE A 170 2.27 -12.83 0.62
N MET A 171 1.00 -13.21 0.77
CA MET A 171 0.31 -14.12 -0.13
C MET A 171 0.31 -13.56 -1.56
N LYS A 172 -0.21 -12.35 -1.75
CA LYS A 172 -0.26 -11.68 -3.06
C LYS A 172 1.12 -11.55 -3.67
N LEU A 173 2.11 -11.07 -2.90
CA LEU A 173 3.48 -10.89 -3.38
C LEU A 173 4.11 -12.21 -3.85
N THR A 174 3.89 -13.29 -3.10
CA THR A 174 4.39 -14.63 -3.44
C THR A 174 3.73 -15.18 -4.71
N LEU A 175 2.42 -14.95 -4.88
CA LEU A 175 1.67 -15.39 -6.05
C LEU A 175 1.97 -14.55 -7.31
N ARG A 176 2.39 -13.28 -7.16
CA ARG A 176 2.83 -12.44 -8.28
C ARG A 176 4.28 -12.67 -8.70
N ALA A 177 5.11 -13.28 -7.85
CA ALA A 177 6.48 -13.62 -8.21
C ALA A 177 6.53 -14.80 -9.22
N PRO A 178 7.51 -14.82 -10.13
CA PRO A 178 7.69 -15.95 -11.06
C PRO A 178 8.03 -17.23 -10.32
N VAL A 179 7.54 -18.37 -10.82
CA VAL A 179 7.85 -19.69 -10.23
C VAL A 179 9.23 -20.15 -10.70
N ASN A 180 10.25 -19.87 -9.89
CA ASN A 180 11.63 -20.26 -10.17
C ASN A 180 12.45 -20.43 -8.87
N GLU A 181 13.70 -20.88 -9.01
CA GLU A 181 14.60 -21.15 -7.88
C GLU A 181 14.84 -19.93 -6.97
N LYS A 182 14.86 -18.72 -7.52
CA LYS A 182 15.04 -17.50 -6.72
C LYS A 182 13.83 -17.25 -5.83
N THR A 183 12.62 -17.40 -6.37
CA THR A 183 11.38 -17.28 -5.60
C THR A 183 11.29 -18.35 -4.52
N PHE A 184 11.61 -19.60 -4.84
CA PHE A 184 11.66 -20.66 -3.83
C PHE A 184 12.68 -20.38 -2.72
N SER A 185 13.82 -19.77 -3.06
CA SER A 185 14.81 -19.36 -2.07
C SER A 185 14.30 -18.25 -1.16
N ALA A 186 13.60 -17.25 -1.72
CA ALA A 186 12.96 -16.19 -0.95
C ALA A 186 11.85 -16.73 -0.01
N VAL A 187 11.02 -17.67 -0.49
CA VAL A 187 9.99 -18.33 0.33
C VAL A 187 10.62 -19.14 1.47
N LYS A 188 11.67 -19.92 1.20
CA LYS A 188 12.42 -20.66 2.23
C LYS A 188 13.03 -19.74 3.29
N LYS A 189 13.46 -18.53 2.90
CA LYS A 189 13.90 -17.50 3.84
C LYS A 189 12.76 -17.05 4.74
N GLY A 190 11.56 -16.84 4.19
CA GLY A 190 10.34 -16.58 4.96
C GLY A 190 10.04 -17.66 6.00
N LEU A 191 10.27 -18.94 5.68
CA LEU A 191 10.10 -20.06 6.62
C LEU A 191 11.19 -20.13 7.71
N SER A 192 12.35 -19.51 7.46
CA SER A 192 13.48 -19.46 8.40
C SER A 192 13.35 -18.36 9.46
N VAL A 193 12.47 -17.38 9.23
CA VAL A 193 12.16 -16.31 10.18
C VAL A 193 10.86 -16.62 10.92
N GLU A 194 10.71 -16.06 12.12
CA GLU A 194 9.52 -16.24 12.92
C GLU A 194 8.41 -15.29 12.42
N THR A 195 7.40 -15.85 11.76
CA THR A 195 6.21 -15.14 11.24
C THR A 195 4.94 -15.66 11.94
N THR A 196 3.78 -15.09 11.59
CA THR A 196 2.49 -15.62 12.06
C THR A 196 2.21 -17.02 11.49
N PRO A 197 1.47 -17.89 12.21
CA PRO A 197 1.12 -19.24 11.73
C PRO A 197 0.50 -19.26 10.33
N ASP A 198 -0.40 -18.33 10.02
CA ASP A 198 -1.09 -18.28 8.72
C ASP A 198 -0.12 -18.05 7.56
N ILE A 199 0.83 -17.13 7.73
CA ILE A 199 1.89 -16.88 6.73
C ILE A 199 2.77 -18.12 6.59
N ARG A 200 3.16 -18.75 7.70
CA ARG A 200 4.00 -19.95 7.66
C ARG A 200 3.32 -21.08 6.89
N THR A 201 2.07 -21.39 7.23
CA THR A 201 1.29 -22.44 6.57
C THR A 201 1.17 -22.17 5.07
N PHE A 202 0.84 -20.94 4.67
CA PHE A 202 0.79 -20.57 3.26
C PHE A 202 2.12 -20.80 2.53
N LEU A 203 3.25 -20.42 3.12
CA LEU A 203 4.57 -20.59 2.51
C LEU A 203 4.98 -22.08 2.39
N GLU A 204 4.61 -22.91 3.37
CA GLU A 204 4.81 -24.36 3.33
C GLU A 204 3.99 -24.99 2.18
N GLU A 205 2.68 -24.69 2.12
CA GLU A 205 1.77 -25.15 1.07
C GLU A 205 2.24 -24.71 -0.33
N TYR A 206 2.66 -23.45 -0.48
CA TYR A 206 3.17 -22.94 -1.76
C TYR A 206 4.37 -23.75 -2.27
N LEU A 207 5.32 -24.10 -1.40
CA LEU A 207 6.47 -24.92 -1.80
C LEU A 207 6.06 -26.34 -2.17
N GLU A 208 5.15 -26.95 -1.41
CA GLU A 208 4.65 -28.29 -1.69
C GLU A 208 3.96 -28.38 -3.05
N GLU A 209 3.05 -27.43 -3.35
CA GLU A 209 2.29 -27.41 -4.60
C GLU A 209 3.13 -27.08 -5.83
N ARG A 210 4.16 -26.24 -5.70
CA ARG A 210 4.92 -25.70 -6.84
C ARG A 210 6.23 -26.44 -7.09
N MET A 211 6.67 -27.29 -6.17
CA MET A 211 7.85 -28.15 -6.34
C MET A 211 7.50 -29.61 -6.65
N SER A 212 6.23 -30.01 -6.55
CA SER A 212 5.71 -31.33 -6.94
C SER A 212 5.56 -31.46 -8.46
#